data_AF-A0A270PGX2-F1
#
_entry.id   AF-A0A270PGX2-F1
#
_cell.length_a   1.000
_cell.length_b   1.000
_cell.length_c   1.000
_cell.angle_alpha   90.00
_cell.angle_beta   90.00
_cell.angle_gamma   90.00
#
_symmetry.space_group_name_H-M   'P 1'
#
loop_
_entity.id
_entity.type
_entity.pdbx_description
1 polymer ?
#
loop_
_entity_poly.entity_id
_entity_poly.type
_entity_poly.pdbx_seq_one_letter_code
_entity_poly.pdbx_strand_id
1 'polypeptide(L)'
;MTEKFTRFDIAEYLLTPSDMWNYLKASEEEDLGDGRFIRLALRDVKHTICARIQTDPTFAQALRIEVATLFYNGEPEMAHRMLRLLTQALRHHTARRFFTYRH
;
A
#
# COMPACT_ATOMS: atom_id res chain seq x y z
N MET A 1 30.01 13.75 13.66
CA MET A 1 28.67 13.15 13.77
C MET A 1 28.56 12.10 12.68
N THR A 2 28.39 10.83 13.03
CA THR A 2 28.19 9.75 12.05
C THR A 2 26.70 9.66 11.72
N GLU A 3 26.28 10.33 10.65
CA GLU A 3 24.93 10.11 10.10
C GLU A 3 24.84 8.66 9.63
N LYS A 4 23.95 7.89 10.27
CA LYS A 4 23.59 6.57 9.78
C LYS A 4 22.55 6.76 8.69
N PHE A 5 22.97 6.63 7.43
CA PHE A 5 22.02 6.56 6.31
C PHE A 5 21.16 5.31 6.49
N THR A 6 19.90 5.50 6.87
CA THR A 6 18.90 4.43 6.87
C THR A 6 18.53 4.09 5.44
N ARG A 7 18.20 2.81 5.19
CA ARG A 7 17.68 2.42 3.88
C ARG A 7 16.36 3.15 3.66
N PHE A 8 16.20 3.77 2.49
CA PHE A 8 14.94 4.41 2.10
C PHE A 8 13.77 3.45 2.30
N ASP A 9 12.81 3.85 3.12
CA ASP A 9 11.54 3.15 3.31
C ASP A 9 10.40 4.07 2.88
N ILE A 10 9.76 3.72 1.78
CA ILE A 10 8.65 4.47 1.22
C ILE A 10 7.43 4.54 2.17
N ALA A 11 7.33 3.61 3.12
CA ALA A 11 6.27 3.62 4.12
C ALA A 11 6.33 4.84 5.05
N GLU A 12 7.49 5.50 5.14
CA GLU A 12 7.66 6.77 5.87
C GLU A 12 6.95 7.94 5.18
N TYR A 13 6.68 7.84 3.88
CA TYR A 13 6.12 8.92 3.06
C TYR A 13 4.68 8.67 2.63
N LEU A 14 4.27 7.41 2.48
CA LEU A 14 2.89 7.03 2.12
C LEU A 14 2.01 6.91 3.38
N LEU A 15 1.59 8.05 3.92
CA LEU A 15 0.92 8.13 5.22
C LEU A 15 -0.58 7.82 5.13
N THR A 16 -1.25 8.35 4.11
CA THR A 16 -2.69 8.26 3.93
C THR A 16 -3.08 7.26 2.84
N PRO A 17 -4.32 6.73 2.86
CA PRO A 17 -4.88 6.00 1.73
C PRO A 17 -4.76 6.74 0.39
N SER A 18 -4.90 8.07 0.40
CA SER A 18 -4.82 8.89 -0.81
C SER A 18 -3.40 8.98 -1.35
N ASP A 19 -2.40 9.13 -0.48
CA ASP A 19 -0.98 9.14 -0.89
C ASP A 19 -0.61 7.87 -1.66
N MET A 20 -1.18 6.73 -1.28
CA MET A 20 -0.91 5.45 -1.91
C MET A 20 -1.40 5.39 -3.36
N TRP A 21 -2.65 5.80 -3.64
CA TRP A 21 -3.14 5.76 -5.03
C TRP A 21 -2.56 6.90 -5.87
N ASN A 22 -2.27 8.07 -5.27
CA ASN A 22 -1.53 9.15 -5.92
C ASN A 22 -0.15 8.66 -6.39
N TYR A 23 0.56 7.96 -5.50
CA TYR A 23 1.85 7.36 -5.83
C TYR A 23 1.75 6.31 -6.95
N LEU A 24 0.71 5.48 -6.95
CA LEU A 24 0.49 4.52 -8.03
C LEU A 24 0.24 5.22 -9.38
N LYS A 25 -0.59 6.27 -9.41
CA LYS A 25 -0.83 7.04 -10.64
C LYS A 25 0.44 7.69 -11.16
N ALA A 26 1.20 8.38 -10.31
CA ALA A 26 2.47 8.96 -10.70
C ALA A 26 3.42 7.89 -11.25
N SER A 27 3.44 6.70 -10.64
CA SER A 27 4.25 5.58 -11.12
C SER A 27 3.78 5.02 -12.47
N GLU A 28 2.49 5.11 -12.80
CA GLU A 28 1.98 4.73 -14.13
C GLU A 28 2.37 5.75 -15.20
N GLU A 29 2.33 7.04 -14.88
CA GLU A 29 2.72 8.13 -15.77
C GLU A 29 4.22 8.12 -16.08
N GLU A 30 5.04 7.72 -15.11
CA GLU A 30 6.50 7.63 -15.24
C GLU A 30 7.00 6.28 -15.80
N ASP A 31 6.14 5.26 -15.95
CA ASP A 31 6.57 3.95 -16.43
C ASP A 31 7.00 4.02 -17.91
N LEU A 32 8.20 3.52 -18.20
CA LEU A 32 8.78 3.48 -19.55
C LEU A 32 8.09 2.47 -20.50
N GLY A 33 7.00 1.84 -20.05
CA GLY A 33 6.24 0.83 -20.79
C GLY A 33 6.71 -0.62 -20.56
N ASP A 34 7.77 -0.82 -19.76
CA ASP A 34 8.28 -2.15 -19.39
C ASP A 34 7.60 -2.73 -18.12
N GLY A 35 6.75 -1.92 -17.49
CA GLY A 35 5.97 -2.23 -16.29
C GLY A 35 6.80 -2.47 -15.04
N ARG A 36 8.12 -2.23 -15.06
CA ARG A 36 8.97 -2.45 -13.87
C ARG A 36 8.61 -1.47 -12.78
N PHE A 37 8.32 -0.23 -13.14
CA PHE A 37 8.04 0.82 -12.17
C PHE A 37 6.67 0.59 -11.52
N ILE A 38 5.66 0.23 -12.32
CA ILE A 38 4.35 -0.18 -11.81
C ILE A 38 4.46 -1.38 -10.85
N ARG A 39 5.24 -2.41 -11.20
CA ARG A 39 5.43 -3.59 -10.31
C ARG A 39 6.11 -3.23 -9.00
N LEU A 40 7.10 -2.33 -9.05
CA LEU A 40 7.78 -1.82 -7.86
C LEU A 40 6.79 -1.04 -6.98
N ALA A 41 6.06 -0.10 -7.55
CA ALA A 41 5.10 0.73 -6.85
C ALA A 41 4.00 -0.08 -6.16
N LEU A 42 3.47 -1.11 -6.83
CA LEU A 42 2.49 -2.02 -6.23
C LEU A 42 3.05 -2.80 -5.04
N ARG A 43 4.33 -3.20 -5.09
CA ARG A 43 5.00 -3.88 -3.97
C ARG A 43 5.18 -2.92 -2.78
N ASP A 44 5.55 -1.69 -3.07
CA ASP A 44 5.84 -0.65 -2.09
C ASP A 44 4.56 -0.19 -1.37
N VAL A 45 3.45 -0.02 -2.10
CA VAL A 45 2.14 0.25 -1.52
C VAL A 45 1.67 -0.94 -0.67
N LYS A 46 1.81 -2.18 -1.16
CA LYS A 46 1.45 -3.36 -0.37
C LYS A 46 2.24 -3.44 0.93
N HIS A 47 3.54 -3.17 0.87
CA HIS A 47 4.42 -3.14 2.03
C HIS A 47 3.93 -2.11 3.05
N THR A 48 3.65 -0.89 2.58
CA THR A 48 3.15 0.20 3.42
C THR A 48 1.81 -0.17 4.07
N ILE A 49 0.85 -0.71 3.31
CA ILE A 49 -0.44 -1.16 3.86
C ILE A 49 -0.21 -2.20 4.97
N CYS A 50 0.71 -3.15 4.77
CA CYS A 50 1.02 -4.16 5.79
C CYS A 50 1.61 -3.55 7.06
N ALA A 51 2.50 -2.56 6.92
CA ALA A 51 3.12 -1.86 8.05
C ALA A 51 2.10 -1.00 8.81
N ARG A 52 1.23 -0.28 8.09
CA ARG A 52 0.17 0.56 8.66
C ARG A 52 -0.88 -0.26 9.39
N ILE A 53 -1.40 -1.34 8.80
CA ILE A 53 -2.40 -2.21 9.47
C ILE A 53 -1.85 -2.83 10.77
N GLN A 54 -0.54 -3.08 10.85
CA GLN A 54 0.07 -3.61 12.07
C GLN A 54 0.13 -2.59 13.20
N THR A 55 0.24 -1.30 12.88
CA THR A 55 0.43 -0.22 13.85
C THR A 55 -0.86 0.54 14.16
N ASP A 56 -1.74 0.68 13.16
CA ASP A 56 -3.03 1.35 13.23
C ASP A 56 -4.16 0.41 12.76
N PRO A 57 -4.95 -0.14 13.70
CA PRO A 57 -6.10 -0.99 13.38
C PRO A 57 -7.19 -0.29 12.56
N THR A 58 -7.29 1.05 12.61
CA THR A 58 -8.32 1.83 11.91
C THR A 58 -7.95 2.10 10.44
N PHE A 59 -6.67 1.97 10.09
CA PHE A 59 -6.16 2.22 8.74
C PHE A 59 -6.88 1.40 7.66
N ALA A 60 -7.17 0.12 7.94
CA ALA A 60 -7.88 -0.74 6.99
C ALA A 60 -9.28 -0.21 6.67
N GLN A 61 -9.95 0.43 7.63
CA GLN A 61 -11.26 1.04 7.42
C GLN A 61 -11.14 2.34 6.61
N ALA A 62 -10.17 3.20 6.93
CA ALA A 62 -9.89 4.41 6.16
C ALA A 62 -9.60 4.08 4.68
N LEU A 63 -8.80 3.05 4.43
CA LEU A 63 -8.49 2.59 3.08
C LEU A 63 -9.73 2.08 2.31
N ARG A 64 -10.68 1.43 2.99
CA ARG A 64 -11.95 1.01 2.37
C ARG A 64 -12.84 2.19 1.99
N ILE A 65 -12.88 3.22 2.84
CA ILE A 65 -13.61 4.46 2.56
C ILE A 65 -13.00 5.11 1.32
N GLU A 66 -11.67 5.20 1.25
CA GLU A 66 -10.99 5.76 0.09
C GLU A 66 -11.26 4.98 -1.20
N VAL A 67 -11.27 3.64 -1.13
CA VAL A 67 -11.68 2.79 -2.27
C VAL A 67 -13.11 3.11 -2.73
N ALA A 68 -14.05 3.34 -1.79
CA ALA A 68 -15.41 3.72 -2.12
C ALA A 68 -15.47 5.11 -2.79
N THR A 69 -14.66 6.06 -2.30
CA THR A 69 -14.49 7.38 -2.92
C THR A 69 -13.95 7.27 -4.34
N LEU A 70 -12.95 6.42 -4.61
CA LEU A 70 -12.43 6.18 -5.96
C LEU A 70 -13.50 5.62 -6.90
N PHE A 71 -14.34 4.67 -6.43
CA PHE A 71 -15.48 4.20 -7.22
C PHE A 71 -16.47 5.32 -7.53
N TYR A 72 -16.81 6.13 -6.53
CA TYR A 72 -17.72 7.26 -6.70
C TYR A 72 -17.18 8.30 -7.69
N ASN A 73 -15.87 8.53 -7.68
CA ASN A 73 -15.19 9.47 -8.58
C ASN A 73 -14.94 8.92 -10.00
N GLY A 74 -15.41 7.71 -10.31
CA GLY A 74 -15.25 7.13 -11.65
C GLY A 74 -13.86 6.57 -11.92
N GLU A 75 -13.12 6.17 -10.88
CA GLU A 75 -11.81 5.53 -10.98
C GLU A 75 -11.84 4.04 -10.58
N PRO A 76 -12.67 3.20 -11.24
CA PRO A 76 -12.88 1.83 -10.83
C PRO A 76 -11.60 1.01 -10.91
N GLU A 77 -10.74 1.23 -11.90
CA GLU A 77 -9.49 0.47 -12.05
C GLU A 77 -8.54 0.70 -10.86
N MET A 78 -8.38 1.94 -10.41
CA MET A 78 -7.56 2.27 -9.24
C MET A 78 -8.19 1.71 -7.97
N ALA A 79 -9.53 1.86 -7.83
CA ALA A 79 -10.27 1.30 -6.70
C ALA A 79 -10.08 -0.22 -6.57
N HIS A 80 -10.18 -0.97 -7.67
CA HIS A 80 -9.96 -2.41 -7.69
C HIS A 80 -8.53 -2.80 -7.29
N ARG A 81 -7.52 -2.07 -7.79
CA ARG A 81 -6.12 -2.32 -7.39
C ARG A 81 -5.91 -2.09 -5.90
N MET A 82 -6.39 -0.97 -5.38
CA MET A 82 -6.29 -0.64 -3.95
C MET A 82 -7.01 -1.68 -3.08
N LEU A 83 -8.22 -2.10 -3.47
CA LEU A 83 -8.97 -3.15 -2.78
C LEU A 83 -8.23 -4.50 -2.79
N ARG A 84 -7.61 -4.85 -3.93
CA ARG A 84 -6.81 -6.08 -4.05
C ARG A 84 -5.59 -6.04 -3.13
N LEU A 85 -4.87 -4.92 -3.09
CA LEU A 85 -3.72 -4.73 -2.22
C LEU A 85 -4.10 -4.84 -0.74
N LEU A 86 -5.19 -4.18 -0.33
CA LEU A 86 -5.75 -4.31 1.02
C LEU A 86 -6.12 -5.75 1.35
N THR A 87 -6.83 -6.45 0.46
CA THR A 87 -7.25 -7.84 0.67
C THR A 87 -6.03 -8.76 0.84
N GLN A 88 -4.99 -8.57 0.04
CA GLN A 88 -3.74 -9.32 0.19
C GLN A 88 -3.03 -9.01 1.51
N ALA A 89 -2.98 -7.74 1.92
CA ALA A 89 -2.36 -7.32 3.17
C ALA A 89 -3.10 -7.89 4.39
N LEU A 90 -4.44 -7.88 4.37
CA LEU A 90 -5.26 -8.47 5.44
C LEU A 90 -5.08 -9.99 5.52
N ARG A 91 -5.07 -10.70 4.39
CA ARG A 91 -4.76 -12.14 4.38
C ARG A 91 -3.39 -12.41 5.01
N HIS A 92 -2.39 -11.62 4.65
CA HIS A 92 -1.05 -11.73 5.23
C HIS A 92 -1.02 -11.39 6.72
N HIS A 93 -1.69 -10.34 7.16
CA HIS A 93 -1.78 -9.95 8.57
C HIS A 93 -2.48 -11.02 9.42
N THR A 94 -3.60 -11.56 8.92
CA THR A 94 -4.33 -12.66 9.56
C THR A 94 -3.51 -13.93 9.61
N ALA A 95 -2.86 -14.32 8.50
CA ALA A 95 -1.95 -15.45 8.47
C ALA A 95 -0.79 -15.25 9.47
N ARG A 96 -0.19 -14.06 9.54
CA ARG A 96 0.82 -13.77 10.57
C ARG A 96 0.25 -13.95 11.97
N ARG A 97 -0.92 -13.39 12.29
CA ARG A 97 -1.53 -13.53 13.63
C ARG A 97 -1.78 -14.99 14.04
N PHE A 98 -2.14 -15.86 13.09
CA PHE A 98 -2.39 -17.28 13.35
C PHE A 98 -1.13 -18.16 13.27
N PHE A 99 -0.15 -17.80 12.42
CA PHE A 99 1.03 -18.60 12.10
C PHE A 99 2.35 -17.99 12.56
N THR A 100 2.36 -16.89 13.34
CA THR A 100 3.57 -16.44 14.03
C THR A 100 3.97 -17.48 15.08
N TYR A 101 4.74 -18.44 14.57
CA TYR A 101 5.79 -19.27 15.12
C TYR A 101 5.68 -19.60 16.61
N ARG A 102 5.09 -20.77 16.87
CA ARG A 102 5.48 -21.63 17.99
C ARG A 102 6.96 -22.01 17.81
N HIS A 103 7.86 -21.22 18.38
CA HIS A 103 9.21 -21.63 18.73
C HIS A 103 9.44 -21.28 20.20
#